data_AF-A0A6J6DMM3-F1
#
_entry.id   AF-A0A6J6DMM3-F1
#
_cell.length_a   1.000
_cell.length_b   1.000
_cell.length_c   1.000
_cell.angle_alpha   90.00
_cell.angle_beta   90.00
_cell.angle_gamma   90.00
#
_symmetry.space_group_name_H-M   'P 1'
#
loop_
_entity.id
_entity.type
_entity.pdbx_description
1 polymer ?
#
loop_
_entity_poly.entity_id
_entity_poly.type
_entity_poly.pdbx_seq_one_letter_code
_entity_poly.pdbx_strand_id
1 'polypeptide(L)'
;MTSHVLAKLLIPALLLSPALSSCSQDNNNDNSSTTTTSVLFGDANPSRVLLAAVILASGDIEKALAEGLVTSLDVDAAVAAIKNGTLDAWRQRAEAEFGK
;
A
#
# COMPACT_ATOMS: atom_id res chain seq x y z
N MET A 1 -13.86 -61.86 5.85
CA MET A 1 -14.70 -60.77 5.32
C MET A 1 -13.91 -59.47 5.35
N THR A 2 -13.63 -58.95 4.15
CA THR A 2 -13.40 -57.54 3.76
C THR A 2 -12.30 -56.75 4.47
N SER A 3 -11.09 -56.67 3.90
CA SER A 3 -10.68 -55.75 2.81
C SER A 3 -10.34 -54.34 3.30
N HIS A 4 -9.05 -54.12 3.63
CA HIS A 4 -8.45 -52.78 3.64
C HIS A 4 -7.64 -52.63 2.34
N VAL A 5 -8.32 -52.20 1.29
CA VAL A 5 -7.71 -51.75 0.04
C VAL A 5 -7.85 -50.22 0.01
N LEU A 6 -6.91 -49.55 -0.66
CA LEU A 6 -6.76 -48.11 -0.90
C LEU A 6 -6.02 -47.32 0.19
N ALA A 7 -5.04 -46.48 -0.14
CA ALA A 7 -4.41 -46.19 -1.43
C ALA A 7 -3.07 -45.51 -1.14
N LYS A 8 -2.03 -45.96 -1.84
CA LYS A 8 -0.75 -45.26 -1.97
C LYS A 8 -1.04 -43.87 -2.57
N LEU A 9 -0.97 -42.81 -1.77
CA LEU A 9 -0.97 -41.45 -2.29
C LEU A 9 0.45 -41.10 -2.72
N LEU A 10 0.71 -41.38 -3.99
CA LEU A 10 1.91 -40.99 -4.73
C LEU A 10 1.68 -39.55 -5.18
N ILE A 11 2.23 -38.57 -4.45
CA ILE A 11 2.11 -37.15 -4.82
C ILE A 11 3.33 -36.79 -5.68
N PRO A 12 3.17 -36.48 -6.97
CA PRO A 12 4.26 -36.11 -7.85
C PRO A 12 4.81 -34.72 -7.51
N ALA A 13 6.13 -34.61 -7.57
CA ALA A 13 6.89 -33.37 -7.45
C ALA A 13 6.41 -32.34 -8.48
N LEU A 14 5.82 -31.25 -7.99
CA LEU A 14 5.49 -30.08 -8.81
C LEU A 14 6.69 -29.13 -8.79
N LEU A 15 7.57 -29.28 -9.77
CA LEU A 15 8.56 -28.27 -10.14
C LEU A 15 7.83 -27.15 -10.88
N LEU A 16 7.66 -25.99 -10.25
CA LEU A 16 7.29 -24.76 -10.95
C LEU A 16 8.21 -23.63 -10.51
N SER A 17 9.28 -23.44 -11.29
CA SER A 17 10.19 -22.31 -11.18
C SER A 17 9.48 -21.03 -11.65
N PRO A 18 9.35 -19.98 -10.83
CA PRO A 18 9.09 -18.65 -11.36
C PRO A 18 10.38 -18.17 -12.04
N ALA A 19 10.36 -18.11 -13.38
CA ALA A 19 11.33 -17.33 -14.13
C ALA A 19 11.12 -15.86 -13.73
N LEU A 20 12.05 -15.29 -12.96
CA LEU A 20 12.09 -13.86 -12.70
C LEU A 20 12.37 -13.16 -14.02
N SER A 21 11.37 -12.41 -14.48
CA SER A 21 11.45 -11.56 -15.65
C SER A 21 12.61 -10.59 -15.52
N SER A 22 13.42 -10.55 -16.57
CA SER A 22 14.54 -9.64 -16.79
C SER A 22 14.15 -8.20 -16.47
N CYS A 23 14.70 -7.63 -15.41
CA CYS A 23 14.78 -6.18 -15.26
C CYS A 23 15.83 -5.66 -16.24
N SER A 24 15.42 -5.35 -17.46
CA SER A 24 16.14 -4.37 -18.27
C SER A 24 15.70 -2.99 -17.78
N GLN A 25 16.49 -2.35 -16.93
CA GLN A 25 16.32 -0.94 -16.61
C GLN A 25 17.48 -0.16 -17.22
N ASP A 26 17.11 0.67 -18.18
CA ASP A 26 17.91 1.60 -18.99
C ASP A 26 18.79 2.53 -18.14
N ASN A 27 20.02 2.75 -18.60
CA ASN A 27 20.92 3.74 -18.03
C ASN A 27 20.58 5.12 -18.61
N ASN A 28 20.05 6.04 -17.82
CA ASN A 28 20.15 7.47 -18.15
C ASN A 28 20.37 8.34 -16.91
N ASN A 29 21.41 9.15 -17.04
CA ASN A 29 21.87 10.17 -16.11
C ASN A 29 20.98 11.42 -16.27
N ASP A 30 20.03 11.61 -15.35
CA ASP A 30 19.32 12.88 -15.19
C ASP A 30 19.77 13.57 -13.89
N ASN A 31 20.77 14.44 -14.02
CA ASN A 31 21.01 15.53 -13.10
C ASN A 31 19.88 16.56 -13.26
N SER A 32 18.80 16.44 -12.48
CA SER A 32 17.79 17.48 -12.35
C SER A 32 17.02 17.38 -11.03
N SER A 33 16.87 18.54 -10.39
CA SER A 33 15.94 18.86 -9.29
C SER A 33 16.25 18.36 -7.88
N THR A 34 16.91 19.26 -7.13
CA THR A 34 16.40 19.85 -5.88
C THR A 34 15.53 18.98 -4.95
N THR A 35 16.02 18.79 -3.73
CA THR A 35 15.18 18.77 -2.50
C THR A 35 14.13 17.67 -2.45
N THR A 36 14.60 16.43 -2.33
CA THR A 36 13.78 15.25 -2.01
C THR A 36 13.39 15.18 -0.52
N THR A 37 13.45 16.30 0.22
CA THR A 37 12.85 16.40 1.57
C THR A 37 11.33 16.67 1.49
N SER A 38 10.81 16.97 0.30
CA SER A 38 9.36 17.09 0.02
C SER A 38 8.66 15.74 -0.17
N VAL A 39 9.42 14.64 -0.29
CA VAL A 39 8.90 13.30 -0.62
C VAL A 39 8.33 12.56 0.61
N LEU A 40 8.48 13.10 1.81
CA LEU A 40 7.84 12.55 3.01
C LEU A 40 6.32 12.79 3.05
N PHE A 41 5.82 13.65 2.17
CA PHE A 41 4.41 13.98 2.01
C PHE A 41 3.95 13.80 0.56
N GLY A 42 4.65 12.95 -0.21
CA GLY A 42 4.48 12.81 -1.65
C GLY A 42 3.03 12.59 -2.02
N ASP A 43 2.49 13.45 -2.89
CA ASP A 43 1.20 13.46 -3.59
C ASP A 43 -0.08 13.04 -2.83
N ALA A 44 0.02 12.67 -1.55
CA ALA A 44 -1.06 12.21 -0.72
C ALA A 44 -1.90 13.42 -0.31
N ASN A 45 -3.20 13.32 -0.53
CA ASN A 45 -4.09 14.41 -0.22
C ASN A 45 -4.35 14.41 1.30
N PRO A 46 -4.05 15.50 2.03
CA PRO A 46 -4.15 15.53 3.49
C PRO A 46 -5.53 15.14 4.02
N SER A 47 -6.60 15.58 3.35
CA SER A 47 -7.97 15.23 3.73
C SER A 47 -8.26 13.74 3.52
N ARG A 48 -7.76 13.15 2.43
CA ARG A 48 -7.91 11.72 2.12
C ARG A 48 -7.04 10.84 3.03
N VAL A 49 -5.90 11.33 3.49
CA VAL A 49 -5.07 10.66 4.52
C VAL A 49 -5.82 10.58 5.85
N LEU A 50 -6.46 11.67 6.29
CA LEU A 50 -7.28 11.66 7.50
C LEU A 50 -8.50 10.74 7.36
N LEU A 51 -9.14 10.74 6.19
CA LEU A 51 -10.23 9.81 5.88
C LEU A 51 -9.75 8.35 5.92
N ALA A 52 -8.59 8.05 5.31
CA ALA A 52 -7.99 6.72 5.33
C ALA A 52 -7.68 6.27 6.77
N ALA A 53 -7.21 7.17 7.64
CA ALA A 53 -6.96 6.86 9.05
C ALA A 53 -8.25 6.45 9.80
N VAL A 54 -9.37 7.12 9.51
CA VAL A 54 -10.68 6.78 10.09
C VAL A 54 -11.17 5.42 9.56
N ILE A 55 -11.03 5.18 8.26
CA ILE A 55 -11.48 3.92 7.63
C ILE A 55 -10.64 2.73 8.10
N LEU A 56 -9.34 2.93 8.33
CA LEU A 56 -8.48 1.92 8.95
C LEU A 56 -8.98 1.52 10.35
N ALA A 57 -9.55 2.47 11.11
CA ALA A 57 -10.15 2.18 12.40
C ALA A 57 -11.51 1.47 12.30
N SER A 58 -12.27 1.67 11.21
CA SER A 58 -13.54 0.95 10.98
C SER A 58 -13.34 -0.45 10.38
N GLY A 59 -12.22 -0.68 9.69
CA GLY A 59 -11.89 -1.93 9.03
C GLY A 59 -12.36 -2.05 7.58
N ASP A 60 -12.84 -0.96 6.97
CA ASP A 60 -13.46 -0.97 5.63
C ASP A 60 -12.55 -0.48 4.50
N ILE A 61 -11.22 -0.61 4.66
CA ILE A 61 -10.24 0.02 3.76
C ILE A 61 -10.30 -0.51 2.33
N GLU A 62 -10.58 -1.80 2.16
CA GLU A 62 -10.69 -2.47 0.86
C GLU A 62 -11.85 -1.91 0.04
N LYS A 63 -12.98 -1.68 0.71
CA LYS A 63 -14.16 -1.07 0.09
C LYS A 63 -13.88 0.37 -0.32
N ALA A 64 -13.20 1.14 0.53
CA ALA A 64 -12.87 2.53 0.24
C ALA A 64 -11.88 2.69 -0.93
N LEU A 65 -10.94 1.75 -1.09
CA LEU A 65 -10.06 1.67 -2.25
C LEU A 65 -10.83 1.31 -3.53
N ALA A 66 -11.73 0.33 -3.45
CA ALA A 66 -12.56 -0.08 -4.58
C ALA A 66 -13.51 1.04 -5.07
N GLU A 67 -14.02 1.85 -4.13
CA GLU A 67 -14.86 3.02 -4.42
C GLU A 67 -14.04 4.27 -4.81
N GLY A 68 -12.70 4.22 -4.72
CA GLY A 68 -11.81 5.34 -5.05
C GLY A 68 -11.81 6.49 -4.03
N LEU A 69 -12.44 6.32 -2.87
CA LEU A 69 -12.48 7.32 -1.80
C LEU A 69 -11.07 7.66 -1.31
N VAL A 70 -10.19 6.66 -1.26
CA VAL A 70 -8.77 6.77 -0.88
C VAL A 70 -7.92 6.04 -1.92
N THR A 71 -6.66 6.44 -2.11
CA THR A 71 -5.68 5.66 -2.89
C THR A 71 -4.78 4.86 -1.96
N SER A 72 -4.06 3.87 -2.51
CA SER A 72 -3.03 3.15 -1.74
C SER A 72 -2.01 4.09 -1.09
N LEU A 73 -1.65 5.18 -1.78
CA LEU A 73 -0.74 6.20 -1.27
C LEU A 73 -1.31 6.91 -0.03
N ASP A 74 -2.60 7.26 -0.02
CA ASP A 74 -3.23 7.88 1.16
C ASP A 74 -3.28 6.91 2.35
N VAL A 75 -3.51 5.62 2.07
CA VAL A 75 -3.53 4.56 3.08
C VAL A 75 -2.13 4.39 3.70
N ASP A 76 -1.09 4.31 2.88
CA ASP A 76 0.29 4.19 3.35
C ASP A 76 0.70 5.39 4.21
N ALA A 77 0.33 6.61 3.78
CA ALA A 77 0.55 7.83 4.54
C ALA A 77 -0.24 7.84 5.87
N ALA A 78 -1.48 7.35 5.88
CA ALA A 78 -2.30 7.24 7.09
C ALA A 78 -1.71 6.23 8.09
N VAL A 79 -1.26 5.06 7.62
CA VAL A 79 -0.58 4.06 8.45
C VAL A 79 0.70 4.64 9.06
N ALA A 80 1.50 5.34 8.25
CA ALA A 80 2.70 6.01 8.74
C ALA A 80 2.36 7.10 9.78
N ALA A 81 1.31 7.88 9.55
CA ALA A 81 0.86 8.92 10.47
C ALA A 81 0.38 8.37 11.81
N ILE A 82 -0.39 7.27 11.79
CA ILE A 82 -0.82 6.56 13.00
C ILE A 82 0.40 6.04 13.77
N LYS A 83 1.30 5.33 13.08
CA LYS A 83 2.50 4.73 13.69
C LYS A 83 3.41 5.78 14.34
N ASN A 84 3.52 6.95 13.72
CA ASN A 84 4.41 8.02 14.17
C ASN A 84 3.72 9.04 15.09
N GLY A 85 2.41 8.92 15.33
CA GLY A 85 1.65 9.87 16.13
C GLY A 85 1.50 11.25 15.49
N THR A 86 1.54 11.35 14.15
CA THR A 86 1.56 12.61 13.41
C THR A 86 0.23 12.96 12.72
N LEU A 87 -0.87 12.31 13.06
CA LEU A 87 -2.20 12.62 12.50
C LEU A 87 -2.62 14.08 12.70
N ASP A 88 -2.21 14.70 13.80
CA ASP A 88 -2.52 16.12 14.06
C ASP A 88 -1.84 17.06 13.05
N ALA A 89 -0.61 16.74 12.61
CA ALA A 89 0.08 17.50 11.58
C ALA A 89 -0.65 17.40 10.22
N TRP A 90 -1.21 16.22 9.91
CA TRP A 90 -2.05 16.04 8.73
C TRP A 90 -3.37 16.81 8.83
N ARG A 91 -3.99 16.87 10.02
CA ARG A 91 -5.16 17.72 10.30
C ARG A 91 -4.86 19.19 10.03
N GLN A 92 -3.80 19.73 10.61
CA GLN A 92 -3.39 21.12 10.40
C GLN A 92 -3.15 21.42 8.91
N ARG A 93 -2.54 20.48 8.18
CA ARG A 93 -2.31 20.63 6.74
C ARG A 93 -3.62 20.64 5.94
N ALA A 94 -4.56 19.73 6.25
CA ALA A 94 -5.88 19.72 5.62
C ALA A 94 -6.65 21.02 5.90
N GLU A 95 -6.65 21.49 7.15
CA GLU A 95 -7.28 22.76 7.53
C GLU A 95 -6.69 23.96 6.76
N ALA A 96 -5.37 23.97 6.55
CA ALA A 96 -4.70 25.00 5.76
C ALA A 96 -5.09 24.99 4.27
N GLU A 97 -5.55 23.86 3.73
CA GLU A 97 -6.08 23.78 2.36
C GLU A 97 -7.49 24.39 2.24
N PHE A 98 -8.31 24.29 3.30
CA PHE A 98 -9.68 24.85 3.32
C PHE A 98 -9.77 26.29 3.81
N GLY A 99 -8.78 26.77 4.57
CA GLY A 99 -8.76 28.12 5.14
C GLY A 99 -8.29 29.22 4.19
N LYS A 100 -8.23 28.95 2.88
CA LYS A 100 -7.70 29.84 1.84
C LYS A 100 -8.80 30.25 0.86
#